data_AF-A0A258R0V1-F1
#
_entry.id   AF-A0A258R0V1-F1
#
_cell.length_a   1.000
_cell.length_b   1.000
_cell.length_c   1.000
_cell.angle_alpha   90.00
_cell.angle_beta   90.00
_cell.angle_gamma   90.00
#
_symmetry.space_group_name_H-M   'P 1'
#
loop_
_entity.id
_entity.type
_entity.pdbx_description
1 polymer ?
#
loop_
_entity_poly.entity_id
_entity_poly.type
_entity_poly.pdbx_seq_one_letter_code
_entity_poly.pdbx_strand_id
1 'polypeptide(L)' 'MNVESFKGVVQLGGFVNSQADINKAVDVTRGVSGVVGVKNDMRLK' A
#
# COMPACT_ATOMS: atom_id res chain seq x y z
N MET A 1 -3.85 0.90 -10.25
CA MET A 1 -3.11 0.89 -8.96
C MET A 1 -1.83 1.66 -9.21
N ASN A 2 -1.61 2.74 -8.47
CA ASN A 2 -0.40 3.56 -8.60
C ASN A 2 0.40 3.40 -7.29
N VAL A 3 1.70 3.17 -7.40
CA VAL A 3 2.58 2.98 -6.26
C VAL A 3 3.67 4.04 -6.35
N GLU A 4 3.72 4.93 -5.36
CA GLU A 4 4.76 5.95 -5.26
C GLU A 4 5.56 5.73 -3.98
N SER A 5 6.88 5.78 -4.07
CA SER A 5 7.77 5.67 -2.91
C SER A 5 8.60 6.93 -2.77
N PHE A 6 8.62 7.51 -1.59
CA PHE A 6 9.41 8.70 -1.28
C PHE A 6 10.11 8.54 0.06
N LYS A 7 11.46 8.55 0.06
CA LYS A 7 12.29 8.40 1.26
C LYS A 7 11.91 7.17 2.12
N GLY A 8 11.55 6.07 1.46
CA GLY A 8 11.13 4.82 2.09
C GLY A 8 9.71 4.84 2.67
N VAL A 9 8.93 5.90 2.44
CA VAL A 9 7.47 5.88 2.66
C VAL A 9 6.79 5.53 1.34
N VAL A 10 6.01 4.46 1.34
CA VAL A 10 5.25 4.01 0.16
C VAL A 10 3.79 4.45 0.29
N GLN A 11 3.26 5.08 -0.75
CA GLN A 11 1.83 5.36 -0.89
C GLN A 11 1.18 4.33 -1.80
N LEU A 12 0.15 3.67 -1.27
CA LEU A 12 -0.71 2.73 -1.98
C LEU A 12 -2.00 3.45 -2.34
N GLY A 13 -2.20 3.71 -3.64
CA GLY A 13 -3.39 4.36 -4.17
C GLY A 13 -4.11 3.52 -5.22
N GLY A 14 -5.44 3.48 -5.15
CA GLY A 14 -6.28 2.84 -6.15
C GLY A 14 -7.58 2.28 -5.61
N PHE A 15 -8.29 1.57 -6.47
CA PHE A 15 -9.53 0.86 -6.13
C PHE A 15 -9.25 -0.64 -6.02
N VAL A 16 -9.78 -1.27 -4.98
CA VAL A 16 -9.66 -2.70 -4.70
C VAL A 16 -11.04 -3.33 -4.52
N ASN A 17 -11.11 -4.65 -4.67
CA ASN A 17 -12.40 -5.37 -4.62
C ASN A 17 -12.80 -5.78 -3.20
N SER A 18 -11.86 -5.80 -2.24
CA SER A 18 -12.14 -6.23 -0.88
C SER A 18 -11.17 -5.61 0.14
N GLN A 19 -11.61 -5.55 1.40
CA GLN A 19 -10.76 -5.10 2.51
C GLN A 19 -9.60 -6.06 2.77
N ALA A 20 -9.76 -7.35 2.45
CA ALA A 20 -8.70 -8.34 2.55
C ALA A 20 -7.54 -8.01 1.60
N ASP A 21 -7.84 -7.53 0.38
CA ASP A 21 -6.83 -7.11 -0.58
C ASP A 21 -6.04 -5.89 -0.09
N ILE A 22 -6.72 -4.92 0.55
CA ILE A 22 -6.08 -3.75 1.18
C ILE A 22 -5.08 -4.21 2.24
N ASN A 23 -5.52 -5.07 3.15
CA ASN A 23 -4.67 -5.55 4.24
C ASN A 23 -3.46 -6.30 3.69
N LYS A 24 -3.66 -7.17 2.70
CA LYS A 24 -2.59 -7.94 2.07
C LYS A 24 -1.57 -7.06 1.35
N ALA A 25 -2.04 -6.05 0.61
CA ALA A 25 -1.15 -5.11 -0.06
C ALA A 25 -0.33 -4.27 0.93
N VAL A 26 -0.93 -3.83 2.04
CA VAL A 26 -0.19 -3.11 3.09
C VAL A 26 0.86 -4.02 3.73
N ASP A 27 0.50 -5.27 4.03
CA ASP A 27 1.38 -6.22 4.72
C ASP A 27 2.60 -6.60 3.86
N VAL A 28 2.36 -6.89 2.57
CA VAL A 28 3.42 -7.13 1.59
C VAL A 28 4.35 -5.91 1.47
N THR A 29 3.77 -4.70 1.41
CA THR A 29 4.56 -3.47 1.26
C THR A 29 5.42 -3.20 2.51
N ARG A 30 4.91 -3.48 3.71
CA ARG A 30 5.67 -3.36 4.96
C ARG A 30 6.83 -4.36 5.05
N GLY A 31 6.71 -5.52 4.43
CA GLY A 31 7.76 -6.55 4.39
C GLY A 31 8.94 -6.20 3.48
N VAL A 32 8.84 -5.16 2.65
CA VAL A 32 9.92 -4.76 1.75
C VAL A 32 11.03 -4.05 2.52
N SER A 33 12.25 -4.56 2.40
CA SER A 33 13.45 -3.96 3.02
C SER A 33 13.64 -2.52 2.54
N GLY A 34 13.76 -1.58 3.50
CA GLY A 34 13.88 -0.14 3.23
C GLY A 34 12.56 0.62 3.27
N VAL A 35 11.42 -0.05 3.47
CA VAL A 35 10.14 0.61 3.74
C VAL A 35 10.10 1.04 5.21
N VAL A 36 10.05 2.35 5.43
CA VAL A 36 9.94 2.98 6.75
C VAL A 36 8.49 3.32 7.08
N GLY A 37 7.61 3.42 6.07
CA GLY A 37 6.20 3.71 6.28
C GLY A 37 5.34 3.33 5.09
N VAL A 38 4.07 3.01 5.35
CA VAL A 38 3.07 2.71 4.31
C VAL A 38 1.86 3.60 4.56
N LYS A 39 1.53 4.42 3.56
CA LYS A 39 0.29 5.20 3.50
C LYS A 39 -0.70 4.45 2.62
N ASN A 40 -1.84 4.13 3.20
CA ASN A 40 -2.90 3.41 2.52
C ASN A 40 -4.03 4.39 2.18
N ASP A 41 -4.12 4.76 0.91
CA ASP A 41 -5.20 5.58 0.34
C ASP A 41 -6.07 4.75 -0.62
N MET A 42 -6.01 3.41 -0.51
CA MET A 42 -6.84 2.51 -1.31
C MET A 42 -8.30 2.56 -0.88
N ARG A 43 -9.19 2.52 -1.86
CA ARG A 43 -10.64 2.54 -1.67
C ARG A 43 -11.27 1.26 -2.20
N LEU A 44 -12.36 0.83 -1.56
CA LEU A 44 -13.20 -0.19 -2.15
C LEU A 44 -13.89 0.36 -3.40
N LYS A 45 -14.05 -0.49 -4.40
CA LYS A 45 -14.78 -0.17 -5.63
C LYS A 45 -16.28 -0.03 -5.37
#